data_AF-C7N035-F1
#
_entry.id   AF-C7N035-F1
#
_cell.length_a   1.000
_cell.length_b   1.000
_cell.length_c   1.000
_cell.angle_alpha   90.00
_cell.angle_beta   90.00
_cell.angle_gamma   90.00
#
_symmetry.space_group_name_H-M   'P 1'
#
loop_
_entity.id
_entity.type
_entity.pdbx_description
1 polymer ?
#
loop_
_entity_poly.entity_id
_entity_poly.type
_entity_poly.pdbx_seq_one_letter_code
_entity_poly.pdbx_strand_id
1 'polypeptide(L)'
;MTTIALENVLTKAGLNVKPSEFLALVEDAARRLKPPNPEPAHYLSPEQRAALEDVGLDLSPQSEDERDYRARTVAAHTVLAESALTVGEAAALLGVDDSRIRHRLKERRLTGWKAQGGWRLPNWQFTPSGVLPGLDVVLRAVPKDQPALVVASFMTTPQPDLVISGKPATPRQWLLAGGDPEPVAQLAAMLGTPI
;
A
#
# COMPACT_ATOMS: atom_id res chain seq x y z
N MET A 1 -30.39 9.35 -4.15
CA MET A 1 -29.48 9.36 -5.32
C MET A 1 -28.16 8.64 -5.07
N THR A 2 -27.68 8.54 -3.83
CA THR A 2 -26.41 7.88 -3.45
C THR A 2 -26.40 6.35 -3.61
N THR A 3 -27.53 5.66 -3.40
CA THR A 3 -27.61 4.18 -3.47
C THR A 3 -27.34 3.64 -4.89
N ILE A 4 -27.91 4.29 -5.91
CA ILE A 4 -27.72 3.92 -7.33
C ILE A 4 -26.25 4.13 -7.76
N ALA A 5 -25.60 5.17 -7.24
CA ALA A 5 -24.17 5.40 -7.50
C ALA A 5 -23.30 4.29 -6.89
N LEU A 6 -23.62 3.82 -5.68
CA LEU A 6 -22.89 2.74 -5.03
C LEU A 6 -23.11 1.39 -5.70
N GLU A 7 -24.34 1.06 -6.12
CA GLU A 7 -24.65 -0.16 -6.88
C GLU A 7 -23.85 -0.25 -8.18
N ASN A 8 -23.75 0.86 -8.90
CA ASN A 8 -22.97 0.94 -10.13
C ASN A 8 -21.47 0.75 -9.87
N VAL A 9 -20.93 1.32 -8.79
CA VAL A 9 -19.52 1.14 -8.41
C VAL A 9 -19.24 -0.31 -8.00
N LEU A 10 -20.11 -0.92 -7.19
CA LEU A 10 -19.96 -2.32 -6.76
C LEU A 10 -20.01 -3.29 -7.95
N THR A 11 -20.95 -3.07 -8.87
CA THR A 11 -21.08 -3.87 -10.10
C THR A 11 -19.84 -3.70 -10.98
N LYS A 12 -19.35 -2.47 -11.16
CA LYS A 12 -18.11 -2.20 -11.91
C LYS A 12 -16.87 -2.82 -11.27
N ALA A 13 -16.88 -2.98 -9.94
CA ALA A 13 -15.86 -3.68 -9.18
C ALA A 13 -16.04 -5.22 -9.19
N GLY A 14 -17.10 -5.75 -9.83
CA GLY A 14 -17.39 -7.18 -9.89
C GLY A 14 -17.97 -7.77 -8.59
N LEU A 15 -18.45 -6.92 -7.69
CA LEU A 15 -18.99 -7.33 -6.39
C LEU A 15 -20.51 -7.44 -6.47
N ASN A 16 -21.03 -8.67 -6.38
CA ASN A 16 -22.48 -8.93 -6.35
C ASN A 16 -23.00 -8.95 -4.91
N VAL A 17 -23.14 -7.77 -4.32
CA VAL A 17 -23.60 -7.57 -2.94
C VAL A 17 -24.54 -6.37 -2.87
N LYS A 18 -25.55 -6.42 -1.99
CA LYS A 18 -26.44 -5.27 -1.80
C LYS A 18 -25.68 -4.10 -1.18
N PRO A 19 -25.97 -2.84 -1.55
CA PRO A 19 -25.28 -1.67 -0.99
C PRO A 19 -25.32 -1.62 0.54
N SER A 20 -26.46 -1.95 1.15
CA SER A 20 -26.62 -1.95 2.61
C SER A 20 -25.75 -3.00 3.30
N GLU A 21 -25.61 -4.17 2.69
CA GLU A 21 -24.77 -5.25 3.19
C GLU A 21 -23.29 -4.91 3.03
N PHE A 22 -22.91 -4.36 1.88
CA PHE A 22 -21.56 -3.84 1.66
C PHE A 22 -21.19 -2.75 2.66
N LEU A 23 -22.10 -1.80 2.91
CA LEU A 23 -21.87 -0.74 3.89
C LEU A 23 -21.74 -1.30 5.32
N ALA A 24 -22.51 -2.31 5.69
CA ALA A 24 -22.37 -2.98 6.99
C ALA A 24 -21.02 -3.70 7.12
N LEU A 25 -20.55 -4.34 6.05
CA LEU A 25 -19.22 -4.97 6.02
C LEU A 25 -18.09 -3.94 6.13
N VAL A 26 -18.23 -2.81 5.43
CA VAL A 26 -17.28 -1.68 5.53
C VAL A 26 -17.30 -1.08 6.92
N GLU A 27 -18.48 -0.94 7.54
CA GLU A 27 -18.62 -0.43 8.90
C GLU A 27 -17.96 -1.36 9.93
N ASP A 28 -18.20 -2.67 9.85
CA ASP A 28 -17.58 -3.65 10.75
C ASP A 28 -16.05 -3.67 10.59
N ALA A 29 -15.56 -3.62 9.35
CA ALA A 29 -14.13 -3.48 9.08
C ALA A 29 -13.56 -2.18 9.65
N ALA A 30 -14.24 -1.05 9.47
CA ALA A 30 -13.80 0.25 9.98
C ALA A 30 -13.77 0.28 11.52
N ARG A 31 -14.74 -0.35 12.21
CA ARG A 31 -14.75 -0.45 13.68
C ARG A 31 -13.54 -1.20 14.24
N ARG A 32 -13.12 -2.28 13.58
CA ARG A 32 -11.93 -3.05 13.98
C ARG A 32 -10.63 -2.26 13.80
N LEU A 33 -10.67 -1.20 13.00
CA LEU A 33 -9.52 -0.39 12.62
C LEU A 33 -9.42 0.92 13.43
N LYS A 34 -10.43 1.27 14.25
CA LYS A 34 -10.36 2.42 15.15
C LYS A 34 -9.23 2.23 16.18
N PRO A 35 -8.22 3.12 16.25
CA PRO A 35 -7.22 3.06 17.29
C PRO A 35 -7.82 3.41 18.66
N PRO A 36 -7.25 2.89 19.77
CA PRO A 36 -7.80 3.06 21.11
C PRO A 36 -7.60 4.46 21.72
N ASN A 37 -6.95 5.42 21.06
CA ASN A 37 -6.56 6.67 21.71
C ASN A 37 -6.81 7.94 20.86
N PRO A 38 -7.81 8.77 21.23
CA PRO A 38 -8.18 10.00 20.52
C PRO A 38 -7.42 11.26 20.99
N GLU A 39 -6.47 11.15 21.93
CA GLU A 39 -5.83 12.32 22.55
C GLU A 39 -4.37 12.52 22.12
N PRO A 40 -4.11 13.30 21.05
CA PRO A 40 -2.76 13.55 20.53
C PRO A 40 -1.86 14.29 21.52
N ALA A 41 -2.43 15.15 22.37
CA ALA A 41 -1.69 15.92 23.37
C ALA A 41 -0.88 15.03 24.33
N HIS A 42 -1.35 13.82 24.65
CA HIS A 42 -0.66 12.90 25.57
C HIS A 42 0.71 12.40 25.08
N TYR A 43 1.02 12.55 23.80
CA TYR A 43 2.32 12.18 23.22
C TYR A 43 3.33 13.33 23.21
N LEU A 44 2.94 14.52 23.65
CA LEU A 44 3.73 15.74 23.56
C LEU A 44 4.07 16.28 24.96
N SER A 45 5.30 16.73 25.14
CA SER A 45 5.71 17.49 26.32
C SER A 45 4.99 18.84 26.38
N PRO A 46 4.90 19.49 27.56
CA PRO A 46 4.28 20.81 27.68
C PRO A 46 4.90 21.86 26.74
N GLU A 47 6.23 21.81 26.56
CA GLU A 47 6.96 22.71 25.66
C GLU A 47 6.62 22.45 24.18
N GLN A 48 6.48 21.17 23.79
CA GLN A 48 6.08 20.81 22.43
C GLN A 48 4.65 21.22 22.12
N ARG A 49 3.73 21.12 23.08
CA ARG A 49 2.34 21.58 22.92
C ARG A 49 2.30 23.09 22.70
N ALA A 50 2.96 23.86 23.55
CA ALA A 50 3.01 25.31 23.44
C ALA A 50 3.60 25.78 22.10
N ALA A 51 4.68 25.13 21.64
CA ALA A 51 5.28 25.46 20.35
C ALA A 51 4.38 25.14 19.14
N LEU A 52 3.60 24.06 19.22
CA LEU A 52 2.67 23.66 18.14
C LEU A 52 1.40 24.52 18.14
N GLU A 53 0.88 24.89 19.31
CA GLU A 53 -0.25 25.82 19.44
C GLU A 53 0.11 27.24 18.97
N ASP A 54 1.34 27.70 19.23
CA ASP A 54 1.84 29.00 18.78
C ASP A 54 1.84 29.15 17.24
N VAL A 55 2.10 28.06 16.51
CA VAL A 55 2.01 28.01 15.04
C VAL A 55 0.59 27.71 14.52
N GLY A 56 -0.40 27.69 15.41
CA GLY A 56 -1.82 27.53 15.07
C GLY A 56 -2.27 26.08 14.85
N LEU A 57 -1.54 25.09 15.36
CA LEU A 57 -1.95 23.70 15.30
C LEU A 57 -3.01 23.40 16.38
N ASP A 58 -4.15 22.86 15.97
CA ASP A 58 -5.19 22.42 16.92
C ASP A 58 -4.81 21.07 17.53
N LEU A 59 -4.63 21.04 18.84
CA LEU A 59 -4.28 19.85 19.63
C LEU A 59 -5.48 19.31 20.44
N SER A 60 -6.69 19.84 20.23
CA SER A 60 -7.89 19.39 20.93
C SER A 60 -8.21 17.91 20.61
N PRO A 61 -8.91 17.20 21.52
CA PRO A 61 -9.31 15.82 21.26
C PRO A 61 -10.12 15.70 19.98
N GLN A 62 -9.87 14.63 19.22
CA GLN A 62 -10.53 14.41 17.94
C GLN A 62 -12.05 14.37 18.11
N SER A 63 -12.79 15.21 17.37
CA SER A 63 -14.25 15.24 17.42
C SER A 63 -14.86 14.07 16.64
N GLU A 64 -16.07 13.61 17.01
CA GLU A 64 -16.76 12.52 16.28
C GLU A 64 -17.09 12.88 14.81
N ASP A 65 -17.15 14.17 14.48
CA ASP A 65 -17.44 14.70 13.14
C ASP A 65 -16.17 14.95 12.30
N GLU A 66 -14.97 14.83 12.86
CA GLU A 66 -13.74 14.94 12.09
C GLU A 66 -13.55 13.74 11.17
N ARG A 67 -13.32 14.02 9.88
CA ARG A 67 -12.94 12.99 8.91
C ARG A 67 -11.67 12.30 9.40
N ASP A 68 -11.74 10.98 9.58
CA ASP A 68 -10.55 10.20 9.87
C ASP A 68 -9.60 10.22 8.65
N TYR A 69 -8.63 11.12 8.68
CA TYR A 69 -7.60 11.25 7.64
C TYR A 69 -6.77 9.96 7.47
N ARG A 70 -6.78 9.06 8.46
CA ARG A 70 -6.08 7.76 8.41
C ARG A 70 -6.92 6.67 7.76
N ALA A 71 -8.24 6.82 7.66
CA ALA A 71 -9.14 5.80 7.12
C ALA A 71 -8.67 5.29 5.75
N ARG A 72 -8.17 6.18 4.88
CA ARG A 72 -7.61 5.81 3.58
C ARG A 72 -6.36 4.93 3.70
N THR A 73 -5.42 5.30 4.57
CA THR A 73 -4.17 4.54 4.80
C THR A 73 -4.47 3.17 5.38
N VAL A 74 -5.39 3.11 6.33
CA VAL A 74 -5.83 1.87 6.97
C VAL A 74 -6.50 0.96 5.95
N ALA A 75 -7.44 1.48 5.15
CA ALA A 75 -8.06 0.70 4.07
C ALA A 75 -7.02 0.18 3.06
N ALA A 76 -6.07 1.03 2.64
CA ALA A 76 -5.00 0.62 1.72
C ALA A 76 -4.09 -0.46 2.32
N HIS A 77 -3.76 -0.36 3.61
CA HIS A 77 -3.01 -1.37 4.33
C HIS A 77 -3.76 -2.70 4.39
N THR A 78 -5.06 -2.68 4.72
CA THR A 78 -5.89 -3.89 4.76
C THR A 78 -5.94 -4.55 3.38
N VAL A 79 -6.21 -3.80 2.31
CA VAL A 79 -6.20 -4.35 0.94
C VAL A 79 -4.85 -4.95 0.58
N LEU A 80 -3.75 -4.26 0.91
CA LEU A 80 -2.41 -4.78 0.67
C LEU A 80 -2.16 -6.09 1.44
N ALA A 81 -2.60 -6.17 2.69
CA ALA A 81 -2.40 -7.33 3.54
C ALA A 81 -3.24 -8.54 3.13
N GLU A 82 -4.53 -8.33 2.87
CA GLU A 82 -5.47 -9.38 2.44
C GLU A 82 -5.11 -9.95 1.06
N SER A 83 -4.54 -9.12 0.18
CA SER A 83 -4.14 -9.55 -1.15
C SER A 83 -2.73 -10.11 -1.23
N ALA A 84 -1.95 -10.08 -0.13
CA ALA A 84 -0.58 -10.56 -0.12
C ALA A 84 -0.48 -12.08 0.00
N LEU A 85 0.41 -12.67 -0.79
CA LEU A 85 0.65 -14.11 -0.83
C LEU A 85 1.54 -14.52 0.36
N THR A 86 1.29 -15.71 0.88
CA THR A 86 2.22 -16.45 1.72
C THR A 86 3.44 -16.93 0.91
N VAL A 87 4.46 -17.43 1.60
CA VAL A 87 5.63 -18.06 0.94
C VAL A 87 5.20 -19.25 0.08
N GLY A 88 4.32 -20.11 0.60
CA GLY A 88 3.86 -21.30 -0.11
C GLY A 88 3.03 -20.96 -1.35
N GLU A 89 2.14 -19.97 -1.26
CA GLU A 89 1.38 -19.51 -2.44
C GLU A 89 2.29 -18.90 -3.50
N ALA A 90 3.28 -18.09 -3.10
CA ALA A 90 4.26 -17.54 -4.03
C ALA A 90 5.15 -18.62 -4.65
N ALA A 91 5.52 -19.65 -3.88
CA ALA A 91 6.29 -20.80 -4.34
C ALA A 91 5.50 -21.60 -5.39
N ALA A 92 4.24 -21.91 -5.10
CA ALA A 92 3.33 -22.58 -6.03
C ALA A 92 3.12 -21.78 -7.32
N LEU A 93 2.88 -20.46 -7.21
CA LEU A 93 2.71 -19.58 -8.37
C LEU A 93 3.94 -19.56 -9.27
N LEU A 94 5.14 -19.60 -8.67
CA LEU A 94 6.40 -19.54 -9.40
C LEU A 94 6.96 -20.91 -9.80
N GLY A 95 6.32 -22.01 -9.39
CA GLY A 95 6.82 -23.37 -9.63
C GLY A 95 8.17 -23.65 -8.97
N VAL A 96 8.44 -23.06 -7.81
CA VAL A 96 9.69 -23.22 -7.05
C VAL A 96 9.40 -23.67 -5.62
N ASP A 97 10.43 -24.02 -4.86
CA ASP A 97 10.30 -24.33 -3.44
C ASP A 97 10.25 -23.07 -2.55
N ASP A 98 9.70 -23.23 -1.34
CA ASP A 98 9.63 -22.16 -0.34
C ASP A 98 11.00 -21.55 0.02
N SER A 99 12.07 -22.34 0.02
CA SER A 99 13.42 -21.87 0.36
C SER A 99 13.90 -20.87 -0.67
N ARG A 100 13.62 -21.12 -1.95
CA ARG A 100 13.91 -20.20 -3.07
C ARG A 100 13.21 -18.86 -2.90
N ILE A 101 11.96 -18.84 -2.44
CA ILE A 101 11.23 -17.60 -2.15
C ILE A 101 11.87 -16.84 -0.99
N ARG A 102 12.21 -17.52 0.10
CA ARG A 102 12.90 -16.90 1.25
C ARG A 102 14.28 -16.36 0.87
N HIS A 103 14.99 -17.02 -0.04
CA HIS A 103 16.25 -16.52 -0.58
C HIS A 103 16.05 -15.24 -1.39
N ARG A 104 15.07 -15.20 -2.29
CA ARG A 104 14.74 -14.00 -3.08
C ARG A 104 14.35 -12.81 -2.20
N LEU A 105 13.65 -13.04 -1.10
CA LEU A 105 13.34 -12.00 -0.10
C LEU A 105 14.62 -11.45 0.54
N LYS A 106 15.56 -12.32 0.92
CA LYS A 106 16.87 -11.91 1.49
C LYS A 106 17.71 -11.12 0.48
N GLU A 107 17.69 -11.51 -0.79
CA GLU A 107 18.42 -10.86 -1.88
C GLU A 107 17.76 -9.57 -2.41
N ARG A 108 16.63 -9.14 -1.82
CA ARG A 108 15.80 -8.02 -2.32
C ARG A 108 15.35 -8.20 -3.78
N ARG A 109 15.18 -9.44 -4.22
CA ARG A 109 14.57 -9.78 -5.53
C ARG A 109 13.05 -9.88 -5.44
N LEU A 110 12.55 -10.06 -4.22
CA LEU A 110 11.16 -9.91 -3.83
C LEU A 110 11.11 -9.05 -2.56
N THR A 111 9.99 -8.40 -2.34
CA THR A 111 9.66 -7.69 -1.11
C THR A 111 8.50 -8.35 -0.40
N GLY A 112 8.41 -8.10 0.90
CA GLY A 112 7.38 -8.60 1.78
C GLY A 112 7.61 -8.09 3.19
N TRP A 113 6.68 -8.40 4.07
CA TRP A 113 6.80 -8.10 5.50
C TRP A 113 6.44 -9.33 6.33
N LYS A 114 6.84 -9.33 7.60
CA LYS A 114 6.44 -10.39 8.54
C LYS A 114 5.11 -9.99 9.20
N ALA A 115 4.14 -10.89 9.16
CA ALA A 115 2.87 -10.80 9.87
C ALA A 115 2.70 -12.01 10.81
N GLN A 116 1.62 -12.03 11.60
CA GLN A 116 1.26 -13.23 12.35
C GLN A 116 0.97 -14.38 11.37
N GLY A 117 1.77 -15.45 11.44
CA GLY A 117 1.72 -16.56 10.47
C GLY A 117 2.76 -16.48 9.34
N GLY A 118 3.77 -15.61 9.44
CA GLY A 118 4.97 -15.64 8.58
C GLY A 118 5.06 -14.50 7.58
N TRP A 119 5.80 -14.72 6.50
CA TRP A 119 5.96 -13.69 5.45
C TRP A 119 4.68 -13.48 4.67
N ARG A 120 4.45 -12.22 4.30
CA ARG A 120 3.43 -11.77 3.36
C ARG A 120 4.11 -11.01 2.23
N LEU A 121 3.81 -11.42 1.00
CA LEU A 121 4.41 -10.92 -0.23
C LEU A 121 3.34 -10.20 -1.04
N PRO A 122 3.43 -8.87 -1.23
CA PRO A 122 2.46 -8.14 -2.03
C PRO A 122 2.24 -8.76 -3.42
N ASN A 123 0.98 -8.94 -3.83
CA ASN A 123 0.64 -9.56 -5.11
C ASN A 123 1.10 -8.77 -6.34
N TRP A 124 1.25 -7.44 -6.22
CA TRP A 124 1.66 -6.55 -7.31
C TRP A 124 3.05 -6.88 -7.86
N GLN A 125 3.83 -7.73 -7.20
CA GLN A 125 5.14 -8.19 -7.67
C GLN A 125 5.03 -9.34 -8.69
N PHE A 126 3.88 -10.01 -8.73
CA PHE A 126 3.68 -11.22 -9.49
C PHE A 126 2.82 -10.96 -10.74
N THR A 127 2.96 -11.87 -11.68
CA THR A 127 2.27 -11.95 -12.96
C THR A 127 1.85 -13.40 -13.18
N PRO A 128 0.92 -13.69 -14.11
CA PRO A 128 0.58 -15.07 -14.45
C PRO A 128 1.78 -15.93 -14.89
N SER A 129 2.83 -15.28 -15.41
CA SER A 129 4.03 -15.93 -15.94
C SER A 129 5.26 -15.86 -15.04
N GLY A 130 5.15 -15.27 -13.83
CA GLY A 130 6.30 -15.13 -12.94
C GLY A 130 6.32 -13.82 -12.13
N VAL A 131 7.51 -13.25 -11.95
CA VAL A 131 7.73 -11.97 -11.25
C VAL A 131 7.84 -10.85 -12.29
N LEU A 132 7.51 -9.62 -11.90
CA LEU A 132 7.74 -8.44 -12.74
C LEU A 132 9.18 -8.40 -13.30
N PRO A 133 9.35 -8.18 -14.62
CA PRO A 133 10.67 -8.01 -15.22
C PRO A 133 11.44 -6.86 -14.57
N GLY A 134 12.73 -7.05 -14.29
CA GLY A 134 13.59 -6.00 -13.72
C GLY A 134 13.25 -5.55 -12.29
N LEU A 135 12.31 -6.21 -11.60
CA LEU A 135 11.87 -5.82 -10.26
C LEU A 135 13.02 -5.78 -9.25
N ASP A 136 13.99 -6.69 -9.38
CA ASP A 136 15.14 -6.75 -8.49
C ASP A 136 16.03 -5.51 -8.59
N VAL A 137 16.11 -4.86 -9.76
CA VAL A 137 16.83 -3.59 -9.94
C VAL A 137 16.12 -2.50 -9.12
N VAL A 138 14.80 -2.40 -9.25
CA VAL A 138 13.99 -1.41 -8.51
C VAL A 138 14.08 -1.64 -7.01
N LEU A 139 13.86 -2.87 -6.54
CA LEU A 139 13.86 -3.20 -5.11
C LEU A 139 15.24 -3.00 -4.46
N ARG A 140 16.33 -3.13 -5.20
CA ARG A 140 17.68 -2.80 -4.69
C ARG A 140 17.85 -1.30 -4.46
N ALA A 141 17.25 -0.46 -5.28
CA ALA A 141 17.32 1.00 -5.17
C ALA A 141 16.42 1.59 -4.07
N VAL A 142 15.32 0.91 -3.71
CA VAL A 142 14.45 1.34 -2.61
C VAL A 142 15.25 1.47 -1.31
N PRO A 143 15.14 2.57 -0.55
CA PRO A 143 15.78 2.70 0.77
C PRO A 143 15.30 1.61 1.75
N LYS A 144 16.18 1.17 2.65
CA LYS A 144 15.95 -0.04 3.48
C LYS A 144 14.83 0.12 4.51
N ASP A 145 14.52 1.36 4.88
CA ASP A 145 13.55 1.75 5.89
C ASP A 145 12.14 1.97 5.33
N GLN A 146 11.95 1.84 4.01
CA GLN A 146 10.66 2.11 3.39
C GLN A 146 9.62 1.04 3.75
N PRO A 147 8.45 1.43 4.30
CA PRO A 147 7.37 0.49 4.56
C PRO A 147 6.86 -0.18 3.28
N ALA A 148 6.46 -1.44 3.37
CA ALA A 148 5.92 -2.20 2.22
C ALA A 148 4.72 -1.49 1.56
N LEU A 149 3.91 -0.78 2.34
CA LEU A 149 2.79 0.02 1.84
C LEU A 149 3.23 1.21 0.98
N VAL A 150 4.33 1.88 1.33
CA VAL A 150 4.89 2.98 0.53
C VAL A 150 5.38 2.46 -0.81
N VAL A 151 6.12 1.35 -0.81
CA VAL A 151 6.59 0.70 -2.04
C VAL A 151 5.41 0.24 -2.90
N ALA A 152 4.40 -0.38 -2.31
CA ALA A 152 3.20 -0.80 -3.03
C ALA A 152 2.44 0.38 -3.66
N SER A 153 2.31 1.48 -2.91
CA SER A 153 1.66 2.70 -3.39
C SER A 153 2.44 3.30 -4.56
N PHE A 154 3.77 3.40 -4.46
CA PHE A 154 4.64 3.84 -5.55
C PHE A 154 4.46 2.97 -6.80
N MET A 155 4.52 1.63 -6.64
CA MET A 155 4.44 0.69 -7.76
C MET A 155 3.08 0.68 -8.49
N THR A 156 2.03 1.18 -7.83
CA THR A 156 0.64 1.19 -8.34
C THR A 156 0.10 2.59 -8.63
N THR A 157 0.89 3.63 -8.38
CA THR A 157 0.53 5.02 -8.69
C THR A 157 1.22 5.48 -9.99
N PRO A 158 0.51 6.15 -10.92
CA PRO A 158 1.12 6.67 -12.13
C PRO A 158 2.24 7.66 -11.82
N GLN A 159 3.38 7.51 -12.50
CA GLN A 159 4.51 8.43 -12.40
C GLN A 159 4.57 9.31 -13.66
N PRO A 160 4.71 10.63 -13.52
CA PRO A 160 4.80 11.54 -14.67
C PRO A 160 5.94 11.19 -15.63
N ASP A 161 7.06 10.70 -15.09
CA ASP A 161 8.29 10.43 -15.83
C ASP A 161 8.27 9.07 -16.57
N LEU A 162 7.30 8.21 -16.26
CA LEU A 162 7.12 6.92 -16.92
C LEU A 162 5.98 7.03 -17.91
N VAL A 163 6.28 7.20 -19.20
CA VAL A 163 5.26 7.46 -20.23
C VAL A 163 5.14 6.30 -21.21
N ILE A 164 3.95 5.68 -21.26
CA ILE A 164 3.61 4.65 -22.25
C ILE A 164 2.54 5.23 -23.18
N SER A 165 2.80 5.24 -24.48
CA SER A 165 1.86 5.74 -25.49
C SER A 165 1.31 7.14 -25.17
N GLY A 166 2.17 8.03 -24.68
CA GLY A 166 1.83 9.43 -24.37
C GLY A 166 1.03 9.65 -23.07
N LYS A 167 0.89 8.63 -22.21
CA LYS A 167 0.21 8.75 -20.91
C LYS A 167 1.12 8.32 -19.76
N PRO A 168 1.06 8.98 -18.59
CA PRO A 168 1.73 8.52 -17.38
C PRO A 168 1.28 7.09 -17.03
N ALA A 169 2.26 6.24 -16.76
CA ALA A 169 2.10 4.84 -16.41
C ALA A 169 2.57 4.58 -14.98
N THR A 170 2.04 3.54 -14.36
CA THR A 170 2.59 3.06 -13.09
C THR A 170 3.92 2.35 -13.31
N PRO A 171 4.81 2.29 -12.31
CA PRO A 171 6.03 1.48 -12.38
C PRO A 171 5.76 0.02 -12.77
N ARG A 172 4.68 -0.57 -12.23
CA ARG A 172 4.26 -1.93 -12.60
C ARG A 172 3.90 -2.02 -14.08
N GLN A 173 3.12 -1.08 -14.61
CA GLN A 173 2.75 -1.07 -16.03
C GLN A 173 3.97 -0.90 -16.94
N TRP A 174 4.90 -0.02 -16.57
CA TRP A 174 6.14 0.20 -17.27
C TRP A 174 6.99 -1.07 -17.38
N LEU A 175 7.23 -1.75 -16.24
CA LEU A 175 7.99 -3.00 -16.22
C LEU A 175 7.29 -4.14 -16.98
N LEU A 176 5.96 -4.22 -16.91
CA LEU A 176 5.18 -5.20 -17.67
C LEU A 176 5.26 -4.97 -19.19
N ALA A 177 5.36 -3.70 -19.61
CA ALA A 177 5.54 -3.35 -21.02
C ALA A 177 6.97 -3.61 -21.52
N GLY A 178 7.88 -4.13 -20.67
CA GLY A 178 9.27 -4.36 -21.01
C GLY A 178 10.12 -3.08 -21.02
N GLY A 179 9.65 -2.01 -20.37
CA GLY A 179 10.42 -0.79 -20.20
C GLY A 179 11.68 -1.01 -19.35
N ASP A 180 12.68 -0.15 -19.53
CA ASP A 180 13.93 -0.19 -18.76
C ASP A 180 13.63 -0.03 -17.25
N PRO A 181 14.10 -0.93 -16.36
CA PRO A 181 13.89 -0.78 -14.93
C PRO A 181 14.67 0.39 -14.29
N GLU A 182 15.70 0.93 -14.95
CA GLU A 182 16.58 1.93 -14.34
C GLU A 182 15.87 3.27 -14.00
N PRO A 183 15.03 3.87 -14.87
CA PRO A 183 14.23 5.04 -14.51
C PRO A 183 13.32 4.79 -13.30
N VAL A 184 12.75 3.58 -13.20
CA VAL A 184 11.91 3.20 -12.05
C VAL A 184 12.74 3.12 -10.78
N ALA A 185 13.95 2.56 -10.86
CA ALA A 185 14.88 2.45 -9.75
C ALA A 185 15.33 3.82 -9.23
N GLN A 186 15.59 4.77 -10.14
CA GLN A 186 15.94 6.15 -9.77
C GLN A 186 14.81 6.83 -8.99
N LEU A 187 13.56 6.72 -9.46
CA LEU A 187 12.39 7.23 -8.75
C LEU A 187 12.21 6.54 -7.39
N ALA A 188 12.40 5.22 -7.34
CA ALA A 188 12.28 4.44 -6.12
C ALA A 188 13.34 4.81 -5.07
N ALA A 189 14.53 5.24 -5.49
CA ALA A 189 15.60 5.69 -4.61
C ALA A 189 15.25 6.98 -3.85
N MET A 190 14.33 7.80 -4.39
CA MET A 190 13.91 9.07 -3.79
C MET A 190 12.79 8.90 -2.74
N LEU A 191 12.24 7.69 -2.56
CA LEU A 191 11.19 7.45 -1.58
C LEU A 191 11.65 7.82 -0.15
N GLY A 192 10.82 8.58 0.55
CA GLY A 192 11.11 9.07 1.90
C GLY A 192 12.07 10.26 1.96
N THR A 193 12.57 10.74 0.82
CA THR A 193 13.33 11.99 0.75
C THR A 193 12.36 13.13 0.45
N PRO A 194 12.29 14.18 1.28
CA PRO A 194 11.55 15.38 0.91
C PRO A 194 12.20 16.01 -0.33
N ILE A 195 11.39 16.24 -1.35
CA ILE A 195 11.73 17.03 -2.54
C ILE A 195 11.54 18.52 -2.27
#